data_AF-A0A7V3ZTQ4-F1
#
_entry.id   AF-A0A7V3ZTQ4-F1
#
_cell.length_a   1.000
_cell.length_b   1.000
_cell.length_c   1.000
_cell.angle_alpha   90.00
_cell.angle_beta   90.00
_cell.angle_gamma   90.00
#
_symmetry.space_group_name_H-M   'P 1'
#
loop_
_entity.id
_entity.type
_entity.pdbx_description
1 polymer ?
#
loop_
_entity_poly.entity_id
_entity_poly.type
_entity_poly.pdbx_seq_one_letter_code
_entity_poly.pdbx_strand_id
1 'polypeptide(L)'
;MKKIILLFLFVLTLNSMDFVLIDTFNDAPNHPGVAIKCGDLDNDGNREIIFVSDSIFYKRIFVYEHSPAGGFYHVHTVPVESIPEWPYLDLEFGMGDFDNDGKSDIFQTFVNGISMMEHFQVVESPFINSYPNTIIWKDSIYINGNGPGNCIWVGDFDHDSKNEIVMYKQDDESGVLIYENQGDNFYTLKFFKKYTYGF
;
A
#
# COMPACT_ATOMS: atom_id res chain seq x y z
N MET A 1 -25.53 10.60 -15.25
CA MET A 1 -25.29 9.23 -14.74
C MET A 1 -23.91 9.20 -14.12
N LYS A 2 -23.80 8.84 -12.83
CA LYS A 2 -22.51 8.75 -12.14
C LYS A 2 -21.78 7.53 -12.70
N LYS A 3 -20.68 7.75 -13.43
CA LYS A 3 -19.85 6.68 -13.96
C LYS A 3 -18.86 6.27 -12.86
N ILE A 4 -19.01 5.04 -12.38
CA ILE A 4 -18.06 4.41 -11.46
C ILE A 4 -17.02 3.71 -12.32
N ILE A 5 -15.74 3.93 -12.03
CA ILE A 5 -14.62 3.25 -12.71
C ILE A 5 -14.40 1.92 -11.99
N LEU A 6 -14.44 0.82 -12.74
CA LEU A 6 -13.92 -0.49 -12.31
C LEU A 6 -12.82 -0.89 -13.29
N LEU A 7 -11.59 -0.99 -12.81
CA LEU A 7 -10.42 -1.36 -13.61
C LEU A 7 -10.08 -2.82 -13.35
N PHE A 8 -10.37 -3.69 -14.31
CA PHE A 8 -9.61 -4.90 -14.68
C PHE A 8 -10.38 -5.61 -15.77
N LEU A 9 -9.87 -5.69 -17.01
CA LEU A 9 -10.35 -6.72 -17.92
C LEU A 9 -9.32 -7.12 -18.97
N PHE A 10 -9.01 -8.43 -18.93
CA PHE A 10 -8.52 -9.17 -20.07
C PHE A 10 -9.39 -8.85 -21.29
N VAL A 11 -8.72 -8.60 -22.41
CA VAL A 11 -9.32 -8.22 -23.70
C VAL A 11 -10.29 -9.32 -24.16
N LEU A 12 -11.53 -9.25 -23.70
CA LEU A 12 -12.67 -9.98 -24.22
C LEU A 12 -13.77 -8.96 -24.47
N THR A 13 -13.73 -8.38 -25.66
CA THR A 13 -14.82 -7.62 -26.33
C THR A 13 -15.95 -7.15 -25.41
N LEU A 14 -15.65 -6.25 -24.48
CA LEU A 14 -16.64 -5.60 -23.61
C LEU A 14 -17.25 -4.38 -24.30
N ASN A 15 -17.79 -4.60 -25.49
CA ASN A 15 -18.70 -3.63 -26.11
C ASN A 15 -20.11 -3.70 -25.49
N SER A 16 -20.28 -4.23 -24.26
CA SER A 16 -21.55 -4.19 -23.54
C SER A 16 -21.77 -2.80 -22.91
N MET A 17 -22.19 -1.89 -23.78
CA MET A 17 -23.05 -0.70 -23.63
C MET A 17 -22.81 0.43 -22.60
N ASP A 18 -22.02 0.34 -21.52
CA ASP A 18 -21.90 1.50 -20.59
C ASP A 18 -20.48 1.87 -20.10
N PHE A 19 -19.46 1.10 -20.48
CA PHE A 19 -18.08 1.36 -20.08
C PHE A 19 -17.29 1.91 -21.27
N VAL A 20 -16.48 2.94 -21.00
CA VAL A 20 -15.55 3.51 -21.97
C VAL A 20 -14.15 3.33 -21.40
N LEU A 21 -13.26 2.76 -22.19
CA LEU A 21 -11.84 2.74 -21.86
C LEU A 21 -11.33 4.18 -21.83
N ILE A 22 -10.88 4.64 -20.67
CA ILE A 22 -10.35 5.99 -20.47
C ILE A 22 -8.82 6.00 -20.61
N ASP A 23 -8.14 4.95 -20.14
CA ASP A 23 -6.68 4.86 -20.24
C ASP A 23 -6.14 3.42 -20.12
N THR A 24 -4.85 3.24 -20.45
CA THR A 24 -4.07 2.02 -20.32
C THR A 24 -2.70 2.30 -19.70
N PHE A 25 -2.35 1.56 -18.65
CA PHE A 25 -1.09 1.71 -17.91
C PHE A 25 -0.13 0.58 -18.31
N ASN A 26 0.98 0.91 -19.00
CA ASN A 26 1.94 -0.10 -19.47
C ASN A 26 2.92 -0.57 -18.37
N ASP A 27 2.91 0.12 -17.24
CA ASP A 27 3.71 -0.10 -16.04
C ASP A 27 2.88 -0.60 -14.86
N ALA A 28 1.58 -0.80 -15.07
CA ALA A 28 0.69 -1.45 -14.11
C ALA A 28 0.99 -2.94 -14.00
N PRO A 29 0.76 -3.54 -12.82
CA PRO A 29 1.12 -4.92 -12.55
C PRO A 29 0.39 -5.88 -13.49
N ASN A 30 1.14 -6.80 -14.12
CA ASN A 30 0.59 -7.75 -15.09
C ASN A 30 0.32 -9.15 -14.53
N HIS A 31 0.53 -9.36 -13.23
CA HIS A 31 0.44 -10.66 -12.58
C HIS A 31 -0.59 -10.65 -11.43
N PRO A 32 -1.25 -11.77 -11.14
CA PRO A 32 -2.29 -11.83 -10.11
C PRO A 32 -1.72 -11.51 -8.72
N GLY A 33 -2.57 -10.98 -7.84
CA GLY A 33 -2.26 -10.73 -6.43
C GLY A 33 -1.52 -9.43 -6.13
N VAL A 34 -1.46 -8.48 -7.08
CA VAL A 34 -0.89 -7.14 -6.82
C VAL A 34 -1.97 -6.15 -6.42
N ALA A 35 -1.67 -5.37 -5.38
CA ALA A 35 -2.50 -4.28 -4.94
C ALA A 35 -2.64 -3.20 -6.02
N ILE A 36 -3.90 -2.91 -6.33
CA ILE A 36 -4.32 -1.67 -6.98
C ILE A 36 -5.33 -1.02 -6.03
N LYS A 37 -5.09 0.23 -5.67
CA LYS A 37 -5.89 1.01 -4.72
C LYS A 37 -6.33 2.31 -5.36
N CYS A 38 -7.37 2.91 -4.79
CA CYS A 38 -7.88 4.21 -5.19
C CYS A 38 -8.22 5.01 -3.94
N GLY A 39 -7.73 6.23 -3.86
CA GLY A 39 -7.84 7.10 -2.70
C GLY A 39 -7.38 8.51 -3.04
N ASP A 40 -7.77 9.47 -2.21
CA ASP A 40 -7.32 10.86 -2.26
C ASP A 40 -6.03 10.95 -1.44
N LEU A 41 -4.90 10.65 -2.08
CA LEU A 41 -3.62 10.47 -1.41
C LEU A 41 -2.94 11.80 -1.13
N ASP A 42 -3.20 12.82 -1.95
CA ASP A 42 -2.73 14.18 -1.69
C ASP A 42 -3.81 15.09 -1.13
N ASN A 43 -4.96 14.61 -0.64
CA ASN A 43 -6.01 15.41 0.00
C ASN A 43 -6.53 16.60 -0.83
N ASP A 44 -6.44 16.54 -2.15
CA ASP A 44 -6.90 17.60 -3.06
C ASP A 44 -8.41 17.47 -3.41
N GLY A 45 -9.05 16.38 -2.99
CA GLY A 45 -10.45 16.06 -3.22
C GLY A 45 -10.72 15.23 -4.48
N ASN A 46 -9.70 15.01 -5.32
CA ASN A 46 -9.71 14.03 -6.39
C ASN A 46 -9.24 12.68 -5.85
N ARG A 47 -9.29 11.64 -6.68
CA ARG A 47 -8.81 10.32 -6.26
C ARG A 47 -7.83 9.82 -7.30
N GLU A 48 -6.75 9.28 -6.80
CA GLU A 48 -5.69 8.71 -7.60
C GLU A 48 -5.94 7.22 -7.79
N ILE A 49 -5.28 6.67 -8.80
CA ILE A 49 -5.07 5.24 -8.97
C ILE A 49 -3.64 4.96 -8.50
N ILE A 50 -3.50 4.04 -7.55
CA ILE A 50 -2.23 3.72 -6.91
C ILE A 50 -1.96 2.23 -7.07
N PHE A 51 -0.78 1.85 -7.56
CA PHE A 51 -0.42 0.45 -7.73
C PHE A 51 1.08 0.21 -7.60
N VAL A 52 1.46 -1.03 -7.33
CA VAL A 52 2.85 -1.47 -7.42
C VAL A 52 3.23 -1.70 -8.88
N SER A 53 4.30 -1.06 -9.35
CA SER A 53 4.75 -1.12 -10.73
C SER A 53 5.23 -2.51 -11.16
N ASP A 54 5.07 -2.81 -12.44
CA ASP A 54 5.50 -4.06 -13.08
C ASP A 54 7.02 -4.06 -13.38
N SER A 55 7.83 -4.01 -12.32
CA SER A 55 9.28 -4.10 -12.39
C SER A 55 9.77 -5.38 -11.72
N ILE A 56 10.68 -6.11 -12.39
CA ILE A 56 11.23 -7.37 -11.85
C ILE A 56 12.21 -7.07 -10.71
N PHE A 57 12.95 -5.96 -10.77
CA PHE A 57 14.04 -5.67 -9.85
C PHE A 57 13.76 -4.52 -8.88
N TYR A 58 12.89 -3.58 -9.27
CA TYR A 58 12.70 -2.32 -8.53
C TYR A 58 11.24 -1.93 -8.54
N LYS A 59 10.40 -2.79 -7.95
CA LYS A 59 8.99 -2.47 -7.72
C LYS A 59 8.88 -1.19 -6.88
N ARG A 60 7.96 -0.33 -7.29
CA ARG A 60 7.66 0.95 -6.65
C ARG A 60 6.16 1.15 -6.63
N ILE A 61 5.66 1.94 -5.69
CA ILE A 61 4.28 2.38 -5.73
C ILE A 61 4.19 3.60 -6.64
N PHE A 62 3.41 3.49 -7.70
CA PHE A 62 3.10 4.57 -8.62
C PHE A 62 1.73 5.15 -8.30
N VAL A 63 1.64 6.47 -8.38
CA VAL A 63 0.43 7.25 -8.14
C VAL A 63 0.07 7.95 -9.44
N TYR A 64 -1.16 7.73 -9.91
CA TYR A 64 -1.69 8.28 -11.14
C TYR A 64 -2.92 9.11 -10.85
N GLU A 65 -2.94 10.35 -11.33
CA GLU A 65 -4.05 11.28 -11.13
C GLU A 65 -4.84 11.45 -12.43
N HIS A 66 -6.15 11.71 -12.32
CA HIS A 66 -7.01 11.93 -13.48
C HIS A 66 -6.78 13.32 -14.08
N SER A 67 -6.46 13.39 -15.37
CA SER A 67 -6.30 14.65 -16.06
C SER A 67 -7.65 15.31 -16.37
N PRO A 68 -7.81 16.63 -16.19
CA PRO A 68 -8.98 17.36 -16.68
C PRO A 68 -9.19 17.23 -18.21
N ALA A 69 -8.13 16.93 -18.96
CA ALA A 69 -8.20 16.68 -20.41
C ALA A 69 -8.67 15.25 -20.76
N GLY A 70 -8.87 14.39 -19.75
CA GLY A 70 -9.16 12.96 -19.86
C GLY A 70 -7.90 12.11 -19.74
N GLY A 71 -8.08 10.87 -19.28
CA GLY A 71 -6.97 9.95 -19.02
C GLY A 71 -6.35 10.14 -17.63
N PHE A 72 -5.24 9.47 -17.39
CA PHE A 72 -4.45 9.50 -16.17
C PHE A 72 -2.99 9.80 -16.50
N TYR A 73 -2.29 10.43 -15.56
CA TYR A 73 -0.86 10.70 -15.70
C TYR A 73 -0.14 10.40 -14.40
N HIS A 74 1.11 9.94 -14.53
CA HIS A 74 1.95 9.62 -13.39
C HIS A 74 2.34 10.91 -12.67
N VAL A 75 1.95 11.03 -11.40
CA VAL A 75 2.19 12.23 -10.57
C VAL A 75 3.25 12.01 -9.52
N HIS A 76 3.37 10.78 -9.00
CA HIS A 76 4.28 10.50 -7.91
C HIS A 76 4.78 9.06 -7.89
N THR A 77 6.02 8.88 -7.43
CA THR A 77 6.59 7.58 -7.09
C THR A 77 6.94 7.60 -5.62
N VAL A 78 6.31 6.73 -4.85
CA VAL A 78 6.56 6.67 -3.40
C VAL A 78 8.02 6.23 -3.18
N PRO A 79 8.78 6.95 -2.35
CA PRO A 79 10.17 6.60 -2.09
C PRO A 79 10.27 5.26 -1.37
N VAL A 80 11.37 4.57 -1.65
CA VAL A 80 11.84 3.44 -0.86
C VAL A 80 13.22 3.77 -0.32
N GLU A 81 13.54 3.27 0.86
CA GLU A 81 14.90 3.40 1.37
C GLU A 81 15.89 2.70 0.43
N SER A 82 17.06 3.31 0.24
CA SER A 82 18.17 2.68 -0.45
C SER A 82 18.86 1.69 0.49
N ILE A 83 18.37 0.46 0.57
CA ILE A 83 19.10 -0.59 1.30
C ILE A 83 20.07 -1.32 0.37
N PRO A 84 21.26 -1.71 0.87
CA PRO A 84 22.36 -2.24 0.05
C PRO A 84 22.14 -3.65 -0.49
N GLU A 85 21.07 -4.34 -0.07
CA GLU A 85 20.72 -5.68 -0.52
C GLU A 85 19.50 -5.64 -1.46
N TRP A 86 18.97 -6.81 -1.83
CA TRP A 86 17.90 -6.97 -2.82
C TRP A 86 16.52 -7.09 -2.15
N PRO A 87 15.92 -6.03 -1.58
CA PRO A 87 14.51 -6.08 -1.25
C PRO A 87 13.70 -5.91 -2.54
N TYR A 88 12.73 -6.78 -2.75
CA TYR A 88 11.64 -6.48 -3.65
C TYR A 88 10.52 -5.89 -2.80
N LEU A 89 9.90 -4.79 -3.25
CA LEU A 89 8.64 -4.37 -2.66
C LEU A 89 7.64 -5.54 -2.79
N ASP A 90 6.96 -5.85 -1.70
CA ASP A 90 5.88 -6.83 -1.69
C ASP A 90 4.72 -6.36 -2.59
N LEU A 91 3.80 -7.26 -2.88
CA LEU A 91 2.70 -6.98 -3.80
C LEU A 91 1.57 -6.16 -3.16
N GLU A 92 1.55 -6.05 -1.83
CA GLU A 92 0.55 -5.32 -1.05
C GLU A 92 1.17 -4.06 -0.39
N PHE A 93 0.33 -3.05 -0.14
CA PHE A 93 0.72 -1.84 0.60
C PHE A 93 -0.48 -1.26 1.35
N GLY A 94 -0.27 -0.59 2.49
CA GLY A 94 -1.32 0.15 3.20
C GLY A 94 -1.37 1.61 2.78
N MET A 95 -2.52 2.27 2.91
CA MET A 95 -2.66 3.73 2.77
C MET A 95 -3.72 4.28 3.72
N GLY A 96 -3.57 5.53 4.14
CA GLY A 96 -4.48 6.22 5.06
C GLY A 96 -3.73 7.26 5.89
N ASP A 97 -4.40 7.92 6.83
CA ASP A 97 -3.76 8.76 7.85
C ASP A 97 -3.49 7.88 9.07
N PHE A 98 -2.23 7.54 9.34
CA PHE A 98 -1.85 6.53 10.32
C PHE A 98 -1.62 7.10 11.70
N ASP A 99 -1.35 8.40 11.81
CA ASP A 99 -1.12 9.07 13.07
C ASP A 99 -2.12 10.17 13.45
N ASN A 100 -3.17 10.33 12.64
CA ASN A 100 -4.29 11.27 12.81
C ASN A 100 -3.87 12.74 12.72
N ASP A 101 -2.85 13.06 11.92
CA ASP A 101 -2.35 14.42 11.74
C ASP A 101 -2.92 15.15 10.51
N GLY A 102 -3.76 14.46 9.72
CA GLY A 102 -4.40 14.96 8.51
C GLY A 102 -3.54 14.85 7.25
N LYS A 103 -2.35 14.25 7.33
CA LYS A 103 -1.52 13.90 6.19
C LYS A 103 -1.76 12.45 5.79
N SER A 104 -1.45 12.14 4.54
CA SER A 104 -1.57 10.77 4.05
C SER A 104 -0.28 10.00 4.27
N ASP A 105 -0.43 8.72 4.57
CA ASP A 105 0.63 7.76 4.76
C ASP A 105 0.50 6.58 3.81
N ILE A 106 1.64 5.92 3.58
CA ILE A 106 1.74 4.64 2.91
C ILE A 106 2.60 3.69 3.72
N PHE A 107 2.05 2.50 3.98
CA PHE A 107 2.79 1.37 4.55
C PHE A 107 3.34 0.50 3.43
N GLN A 108 4.65 0.32 3.39
CA GLN A 108 5.33 -0.49 2.38
C GLN A 108 6.03 -1.68 3.04
N THR A 109 5.86 -2.85 2.45
CA THR A 109 6.42 -4.11 2.89
C THR A 109 7.47 -4.59 1.89
N PHE A 110 8.53 -5.23 2.37
CA PHE A 110 9.63 -5.68 1.54
C PHE A 110 9.97 -7.14 1.80
N VAL A 111 10.19 -7.87 0.70
CA VAL A 111 10.61 -9.27 0.69
C VAL A 111 12.05 -9.41 0.22
N ASN A 112 12.75 -10.42 0.73
CA ASN A 112 14.10 -10.78 0.33
C ASN A 112 14.13 -11.62 -0.97
N GLY A 113 15.31 -12.09 -1.36
CA GLY A 113 15.56 -12.89 -2.56
C GLY A 113 14.81 -14.22 -2.66
N ILE A 114 14.20 -14.71 -1.58
CA ILE A 114 13.39 -15.93 -1.54
C ILE A 114 11.90 -15.62 -1.27
N SER A 115 11.47 -14.39 -1.57
CA SER A 115 10.09 -13.92 -1.37
C SER A 115 9.59 -14.01 0.07
N MET A 116 10.52 -13.91 1.03
CA MET A 116 10.18 -13.80 2.44
C MET A 116 10.27 -12.36 2.88
N MET A 117 9.22 -11.89 3.53
CA MET A 117 9.19 -10.58 4.17
C MET A 117 10.34 -10.43 5.17
N GLU A 118 10.91 -9.24 5.20
CA GLU A 118 12.08 -8.93 6.04
C GLU A 118 11.89 -7.63 6.82
N HIS A 119 11.33 -6.61 6.20
CA HIS A 119 11.11 -5.31 6.83
C HIS A 119 9.95 -4.58 6.19
N PHE A 120 9.59 -3.47 6.81
CA PHE A 120 8.61 -2.52 6.30
C PHE A 120 9.06 -1.09 6.58
N GLN A 121 8.37 -0.15 5.95
CA GLN A 121 8.48 1.27 6.26
C GLN A 121 7.11 1.94 6.17
N VAL A 122 6.98 3.08 6.83
CA VAL A 122 5.88 4.04 6.60
C VAL A 122 6.45 5.30 5.98
N VAL A 123 5.75 5.79 4.96
CA VAL A 123 6.06 7.03 4.25
C VAL A 123 4.90 7.98 4.45
N GLU A 124 5.17 9.16 4.98
CA GLU A 124 4.19 10.23 5.23
C GLU A 124 4.36 11.36 4.21
N SER A 125 3.27 12.03 3.88
CA SER A 125 3.30 13.32 3.19
C SER A 125 3.98 14.37 4.07
N PRO A 126 4.92 15.19 3.56
CA PRO A 126 5.56 16.21 4.39
C PRO A 126 4.60 17.33 4.84
N PHE A 127 3.52 17.55 4.09
CA PHE A 127 2.48 18.55 4.38
C PHE A 127 1.10 18.03 3.99
N ILE A 128 0.04 18.61 4.59
CA ILE A 128 -1.31 18.50 4.04
C ILE A 128 -1.27 19.00 2.58
N ASN A 129 -2.00 18.32 1.70
CA ASN A 129 -2.04 18.60 0.28
C ASN A 129 -0.78 18.25 -0.51
N SER A 130 -0.12 17.15 -0.14
CA SER A 130 1.06 16.63 -0.85
C SER A 130 1.10 15.11 -0.83
N TYR A 131 1.87 14.50 -1.73
CA TYR A 131 2.05 13.05 -1.75
C TYR A 131 3.05 12.54 -0.70
N PRO A 132 2.89 11.30 -0.22
CA PRO A 132 3.82 10.65 0.70
C PRO A 132 5.24 10.57 0.16
N ASN A 133 6.16 11.32 0.77
CA ASN A 133 7.53 11.46 0.28
C ASN A 133 8.61 11.42 1.39
N THR A 134 8.21 11.25 2.64
CA THR A 134 9.12 11.21 3.78
C THR A 134 9.02 9.86 4.46
N ILE A 135 10.10 9.07 4.46
CA ILE A 135 10.14 7.82 5.23
C ILE A 135 10.29 8.21 6.71
N ILE A 136 9.27 7.92 7.52
CA ILE A 136 9.18 8.35 8.93
C ILE A 136 9.36 7.19 9.92
N TRP A 137 9.10 5.96 9.49
CA TRP A 137 9.22 4.79 10.35
C TRP A 137 9.66 3.57 9.56
N LYS A 138 10.42 2.70 10.22
CA LYS A 138 10.97 1.44 9.69
C LYS A 138 11.15 0.46 10.84
N ASP A 139 10.86 -0.81 10.57
CA ASP A 139 11.19 -1.91 11.48
C ASP A 139 11.36 -3.24 10.70
N SER A 140 12.03 -4.20 11.34
CA SER A 140 12.28 -5.57 10.86
C SER A 140 12.08 -6.64 11.93
N ILE A 141 12.02 -6.26 13.22
CA ILE A 141 12.25 -7.15 14.37
C ILE A 141 11.21 -8.29 14.47
N TYR A 142 10.03 -8.13 13.86
CA TYR A 142 8.94 -9.10 13.92
C TYR A 142 8.48 -9.64 12.57
N ILE A 143 9.21 -9.35 11.47
CA ILE A 143 8.76 -9.62 10.10
C ILE A 143 9.54 -10.76 9.42
N ASN A 144 10.52 -11.38 10.09
CA ASN A 144 11.26 -12.50 9.49
C ASN A 144 10.36 -13.66 9.04
N GLY A 145 10.47 -14.01 7.75
CA GLY A 145 10.02 -15.32 7.24
C GLY A 145 8.58 -15.41 6.74
N ASN A 146 7.93 -14.32 6.31
CA ASN A 146 6.53 -14.41 5.84
C ASN A 146 6.43 -14.49 4.31
N GLY A 147 5.46 -15.25 3.80
CA GLY A 147 5.08 -15.20 2.38
C GLY A 147 4.41 -13.87 1.99
N PRO A 148 4.23 -13.60 0.68
CA PRO A 148 3.74 -12.32 0.13
C PRO A 148 2.23 -12.06 0.31
N GLY A 149 1.60 -12.63 1.35
CA GLY A 149 0.15 -12.64 1.55
C GLY A 149 -0.30 -11.77 2.72
N ASN A 150 0.21 -10.55 2.81
CA ASN A 150 -0.10 -9.65 3.91
C ASN A 150 -1.38 -8.86 3.65
N CYS A 151 -2.04 -8.47 4.73
CA CYS A 151 -3.11 -7.47 4.68
C CYS A 151 -2.81 -6.42 5.74
N ILE A 152 -3.03 -5.15 5.39
CA ILE A 152 -2.79 -4.02 6.28
C ILE A 152 -4.09 -3.24 6.40
N TRP A 153 -4.48 -2.96 7.65
CA TRP A 153 -5.63 -2.12 7.99
C TRP A 153 -5.19 -1.05 8.98
N VAL A 154 -5.83 0.10 8.88
CA VAL A 154 -5.58 1.22 9.79
C VAL A 154 -6.89 1.81 10.28
N GLY A 155 -6.93 2.15 11.56
CA GLY A 155 -8.05 2.85 12.19
C GLY A 155 -7.94 2.82 13.71
N ASP A 156 -8.76 3.64 14.36
CA ASP A 156 -8.93 3.68 15.81
C ASP A 156 -9.85 2.51 16.25
N PHE A 157 -9.25 1.35 16.53
CA PHE A 157 -9.96 0.12 16.88
C PHE A 157 -10.25 0.01 18.38
N ASP A 158 -9.49 0.71 19.22
CA ASP A 158 -9.66 0.69 20.67
C ASP A 158 -10.37 1.94 21.24
N HIS A 159 -10.68 2.91 20.37
CA HIS A 159 -11.39 4.16 20.64
C HIS A 159 -10.61 5.17 21.51
N ASP A 160 -9.28 5.21 21.39
CA ASP A 160 -8.42 6.17 22.09
C ASP A 160 -8.10 7.44 21.28
N SER A 161 -8.65 7.56 20.06
CA SER A 161 -8.39 8.64 19.08
C SER A 161 -7.01 8.62 18.44
N LYS A 162 -6.27 7.51 18.58
CA LYS A 162 -5.08 7.19 17.79
C LYS A 162 -5.42 5.99 16.92
N ASN A 163 -4.79 5.92 15.75
CA ASN A 163 -5.01 4.79 14.87
C ASN A 163 -4.02 3.68 15.18
N GLU A 164 -4.48 2.44 15.10
CA GLU A 164 -3.63 1.27 15.09
C GLU A 164 -3.40 0.82 13.66
N ILE A 165 -2.17 0.37 13.40
CA ILE A 165 -1.83 -0.37 12.19
C ILE A 165 -1.94 -1.86 12.51
N VAL A 166 -2.92 -2.52 11.92
CA VAL A 166 -3.14 -3.96 12.01
C VAL A 166 -2.53 -4.61 10.78
N MET A 167 -1.58 -5.52 11.01
CA MET A 167 -0.98 -6.34 9.97
C MET A 167 -1.36 -7.81 10.18
N TYR A 168 -1.93 -8.42 9.15
CA TYR A 168 -1.96 -9.87 9.03
C TYR A 168 -0.72 -10.31 8.24
N LYS A 169 0.04 -11.24 8.81
CA LYS A 169 1.17 -11.88 8.14
C LYS A 169 0.87 -13.35 7.86
N GLN A 170 1.17 -13.80 6.63
CA GLN A 170 1.03 -15.20 6.23
C GLN A 170 2.40 -15.90 6.28
N ASP A 171 2.48 -16.99 7.03
CA ASP A 171 3.67 -17.87 7.13
C ASP A 171 3.18 -19.31 7.41
N ASP A 172 4.09 -20.24 7.71
CA ASP A 172 3.80 -21.54 8.33
C ASP A 172 2.99 -21.38 9.63
N GLU A 173 3.18 -20.24 10.32
CA GLU A 173 2.34 -19.75 11.42
C GLU A 173 1.78 -18.35 11.05
N SER A 174 0.52 -18.28 10.62
CA SER A 174 -0.10 -16.98 10.36
C SER A 174 -0.20 -16.16 11.64
N GLY A 175 -0.19 -14.83 11.54
CA GLY A 175 -0.23 -13.99 12.72
C GLY A 175 -0.84 -12.62 12.48
N VAL A 176 -1.31 -12.03 13.57
CA VAL A 176 -1.79 -10.64 13.61
C VAL A 176 -0.88 -9.83 14.52
N LEU A 177 -0.38 -8.73 13.99
CA LEU A 177 0.38 -7.70 14.69
C LEU A 177 -0.48 -6.45 14.77
N ILE A 178 -0.47 -5.78 15.91
CA ILE A 178 -1.11 -4.48 16.10
C ILE A 178 -0.06 -3.53 16.63
N TYR A 179 0.27 -2.54 15.82
CA TYR A 179 1.10 -1.42 16.19
C TYR A 179 0.20 -0.25 16.53
N GLU A 180 0.44 0.32 17.70
CA GLU A 180 -0.29 1.43 18.24
C GLU A 180 0.46 2.72 17.97
N ASN A 181 -0.23 3.71 17.39
CA ASN A 181 0.29 5.06 17.32
C ASN A 181 0.41 5.64 18.74
N GLN A 182 1.60 6.12 19.09
CA GLN A 182 1.89 6.79 20.36
C GLN A 182 1.92 8.32 20.20
N GLY A 183 1.74 8.80 18.97
CA GLY A 183 1.70 10.21 18.54
C GLY A 183 2.84 10.51 17.57
N ASP A 184 2.53 11.26 16.52
CA ASP A 184 3.46 11.82 15.51
C ASP A 184 4.53 10.82 15.07
N ASN A 185 4.14 9.93 14.16
CA ASN A 185 5.03 8.98 13.52
C ASN A 185 5.73 7.96 14.45
N PHE A 186 5.27 7.84 15.69
CA PHE A 186 5.83 6.89 16.67
C PHE A 186 4.87 5.73 16.92
N TYR A 187 5.28 4.51 16.56
CA TYR A 187 4.44 3.32 16.64
C TYR A 187 5.06 2.25 17.55
N THR A 188 4.25 1.59 18.37
CA THR A 188 4.72 0.51 19.28
C THR A 188 3.90 -0.76 19.11
N LEU A 189 4.56 -1.92 19.03
CA LEU A 189 3.87 -3.20 18.99
C LEU A 189 3.15 -3.45 20.33
N LYS A 190 1.82 -3.47 20.32
CA LYS A 190 1.00 -3.77 21.51
C LYS A 190 0.53 -5.21 21.55
N PHE A 191 0.28 -5.79 20.39
CA PHE A 191 -0.27 -7.13 20.29
C PHE A 191 0.42 -7.91 19.20
N PHE A 192 0.77 -9.15 19.51
CA PHE A 192 1.17 -10.14 18.54
C PHE A 192 0.53 -11.49 18.90
N LYS A 193 -0.26 -12.01 17.97
CA LYS A 193 -0.85 -13.34 18.08
C LYS A 193 -0.44 -14.18 16.90
N LYS A 194 0.18 -15.32 17.21
CA LYS A 194 0.42 -16.41 16.28
C LYS A 194 -0.76 -17.37 16.25
N TYR A 195 -1.06 -17.88 15.08
CA TYR A 195 -1.99 -18.96 14.81
C TYR A 195 -1.19 -20.11 14.22
N THR A 196 -1.17 -21.24 14.92
CA THR A 196 -0.64 -22.49 14.39
C THR A 196 -1.79 -23.25 13.72
N TYR A 197 -1.55 -23.81 12.54
CA TYR A 197 -2.47 -24.80 12.00
C TYR A 197 -2.42 -26.04 12.90
N GLY A 198 -3.53 -26.33 13.59
CA GLY A 198 -3.70 -27.61 14.25
C GLY A 198 -3.88 -28.68 13.18
N PHE A 199 -2.87 -29.54 13.02
CA PHE A 199 -3.01 -30.79 12.29
C PHE A 199 -3.67 -31.85 13.17
#